data_AF-A0A7G9QHW5-F1
#
_entry.id   AF-A0A7G9QHW5-F1
#
_cell.length_a   1.000
_cell.length_b   1.000
_cell.length_c   1.000
_cell.angle_alpha   90.00
_cell.angle_beta   90.00
_cell.angle_gamma   90.00
#
_symmetry.space_group_name_H-M   'P 1'
#
loop_
_entity.id
_entity.type
_entity.pdbx_description
1 polymer ?
#
loop_
_entity_poly.entity_id
_entity_poly.type
_entity_poly.pdbx_seq_one_letter_code
_entity_poly.pdbx_strand_id
1 'polypeptide(L)'
;MKTILKLTLIFVIFIINTSKAQNVKKTKSREITSNVTTSNINSKDELYIGKEFYAGDELNTYTFITSKKINDKDSLTYSIYKKNDIERYSFSIEKLVSNEDKGLYKILDLFVFTHYKTENHRVKILNTTNGYSVLFIKKDEILKKWEFDLDNNKINKIWEGKYKCNFLRIREESADPRAYAMIVITIKGNNATFQLEGYNEVLNKQLLVLNSGLNKIILHEKNQKDSKFTITKSNNKFILTSDLLNKITGEVKTYKLQKN
;
A
#
# COMPACT_ATOMS: atom_id res chain seq x y z
N MET A 1 17.64 -34.38 -47.19
CA MET A 1 18.49 -33.45 -47.98
C MET A 1 17.65 -32.23 -48.32
N LYS A 2 18.09 -31.03 -47.90
CA LYS A 2 17.75 -29.66 -48.38
C LYS A 2 16.28 -29.35 -48.70
N THR A 3 15.55 -28.64 -47.83
CA THR A 3 15.41 -27.15 -47.79
C THR A 3 14.98 -26.50 -49.10
N ILE A 4 13.82 -25.83 -49.11
CA ILE A 4 13.67 -24.36 -49.20
C ILE A 4 12.17 -24.06 -49.41
N LEU A 5 11.54 -23.40 -48.43
CA LEU A 5 10.39 -22.53 -48.68
C LEU A 5 10.66 -21.22 -47.93
N LYS A 6 11.15 -20.23 -48.66
CA LYS A 6 11.19 -18.83 -48.22
C LYS A 6 9.92 -18.17 -48.74
N LEU A 7 9.12 -17.58 -47.87
CA LEU A 7 8.59 -16.24 -48.11
C LEU A 7 8.08 -15.62 -46.80
N THR A 8 8.84 -14.62 -46.36
CA THR A 8 8.47 -13.58 -45.40
C THR A 8 7.52 -12.58 -46.04
N LEU A 9 6.41 -12.22 -45.38
CA LEU A 9 6.02 -10.81 -45.29
C LEU A 9 5.06 -10.56 -44.11
N ILE A 10 5.44 -9.58 -43.31
CA ILE A 10 4.75 -9.02 -42.14
C ILE A 10 3.77 -7.95 -42.64
N PHE A 11 2.54 -7.95 -42.12
CA PHE A 11 1.67 -6.76 -42.17
C PHE A 11 1.13 -6.49 -40.76
N VAL A 12 1.75 -5.52 -40.09
CA VAL A 12 1.24 -4.90 -38.86
C VAL A 12 0.44 -3.68 -39.30
N ILE A 13 -0.87 -3.68 -39.07
CA ILE A 13 -1.72 -2.51 -39.27
C ILE A 13 -1.82 -1.77 -37.94
N PHE A 14 -1.19 -0.60 -37.91
CA PHE A 14 -1.27 0.40 -36.86
C PHE A 14 -2.52 1.26 -37.13
N ILE A 15 -3.53 1.22 -36.25
CA ILE A 15 -4.59 2.25 -36.24
C ILE A 15 -4.38 3.10 -35.00
N ILE A 16 -3.88 4.31 -35.23
CA ILE A 16 -3.90 5.42 -34.29
C ILE A 16 -5.34 5.94 -34.27
N ASN A 17 -5.95 6.03 -33.09
CA ASN A 17 -6.97 7.05 -32.87
C ASN A 17 -6.80 7.64 -31.47
N THR A 18 -6.42 8.91 -31.49
CA THR A 18 -6.41 9.83 -30.37
C THR A 18 -7.84 10.20 -30.00
N SER A 19 -8.19 10.17 -28.71
CA SER A 19 -9.34 10.92 -28.20
C SER A 19 -8.94 11.69 -26.95
N LYS A 20 -8.92 13.02 -27.14
CA LYS A 20 -8.77 14.05 -26.11
C LYS A 20 -9.87 13.94 -25.05
N ALA A 21 -9.52 14.33 -23.83
CA ALA A 21 -10.45 14.62 -22.75
C ALA A 21 -11.52 15.65 -23.16
N GLN A 22 -12.77 15.39 -22.77
CA GLN A 22 -13.81 16.42 -22.65
C GLN A 22 -14.39 16.37 -21.23
N ASN A 23 -14.23 17.49 -20.51
CA ASN A 23 -15.13 17.87 -19.42
C ASN A 23 -16.46 18.33 -20.04
N VAL A 24 -17.60 18.11 -19.35
CA VAL A 24 -18.66 19.12 -19.05
C VAL A 24 -19.93 18.46 -18.46
N LYS A 25 -20.39 19.06 -17.35
CA LYS A 25 -21.74 19.21 -16.72
C LYS A 25 -22.88 18.18 -16.87
N LYS A 26 -23.54 17.99 -15.71
CA LYS A 26 -24.93 17.52 -15.48
C LYS A 26 -25.97 18.08 -16.48
N THR A 27 -26.91 17.24 -16.95
CA THR A 27 -28.40 17.38 -16.88
C THR A 27 -29.11 16.11 -17.46
N LYS A 28 -30.40 15.91 -17.10
CA LYS A 28 -31.31 14.72 -17.03
C LYS A 28 -31.76 13.94 -18.31
N SER A 29 -32.17 12.68 -18.03
CA SER A 29 -33.11 11.71 -18.68
C SER A 29 -32.73 11.14 -20.06
N ARG A 30 -32.97 9.87 -20.43
CA ARG A 30 -34.14 8.99 -20.19
C ARG A 30 -33.80 7.48 -20.31
N GLU A 31 -34.67 6.70 -19.68
CA GLU A 31 -34.86 5.23 -19.52
C GLU A 31 -34.19 4.24 -20.49
N ILE A 32 -33.51 3.23 -19.92
CA ILE A 32 -33.53 1.85 -20.41
C ILE A 32 -33.89 0.94 -19.23
N THR A 33 -35.04 0.31 -19.36
CA THR A 33 -35.71 -0.60 -18.43
C THR A 33 -34.86 -1.84 -18.16
N SER A 34 -34.39 -2.02 -16.93
CA SER A 34 -34.00 -3.33 -16.40
C SER A 34 -35.16 -3.84 -15.54
N ASN A 35 -35.67 -5.02 -15.90
CA ASN A 35 -36.82 -5.65 -15.26
C ASN A 35 -36.60 -5.81 -13.75
N VAL A 36 -37.34 -5.02 -12.97
CA VAL A 36 -37.50 -5.20 -11.53
C VAL A 36 -38.56 -6.26 -11.32
N THR A 37 -38.14 -7.47 -10.97
CA THR A 37 -39.02 -8.39 -10.26
C THR A 37 -38.90 -8.03 -8.78
N THR A 38 -39.88 -7.29 -8.29
CA THR A 38 -40.05 -6.94 -6.89
C THR A 38 -40.42 -8.20 -6.10
N SER A 39 -39.44 -8.83 -5.48
CA SER A 39 -39.68 -9.55 -4.24
C SER A 39 -39.27 -8.63 -3.10
N ASN A 40 -40.27 -8.17 -2.35
CA ASN A 40 -40.08 -7.50 -1.07
C ASN A 40 -39.32 -8.44 -0.13
N ILE A 41 -38.01 -8.25 -0.01
CA ILE A 41 -37.23 -8.75 1.12
C ILE A 41 -36.55 -7.54 1.75
N ASN A 42 -37.10 -7.17 2.89
CA ASN A 42 -36.67 -6.09 3.75
C ASN A 42 -35.35 -6.46 4.45
N SER A 43 -34.24 -6.46 3.71
CA SER A 43 -32.89 -6.51 4.30
C SER A 43 -31.97 -5.58 3.52
N LYS A 44 -31.57 -4.46 4.14
CA LYS A 44 -30.49 -3.64 3.63
C LYS A 44 -29.20 -4.47 3.77
N ASP A 45 -28.78 -5.11 2.67
CA ASP A 45 -27.59 -5.97 2.65
C ASP A 45 -26.41 -5.26 3.35
N GLU A 46 -25.75 -5.95 4.29
CA GLU A 46 -24.70 -5.34 5.09
C GLU A 46 -23.38 -5.17 4.32
N LEU A 47 -23.22 -5.80 3.16
CA LEU A 47 -22.06 -5.64 2.29
C LEU A 47 -22.49 -4.99 0.97
N TYR A 48 -21.97 -3.80 0.70
CA TYR A 48 -22.20 -3.06 -0.55
C TYR A 48 -21.04 -2.12 -0.85
N ILE A 49 -20.85 -1.80 -2.13
CA ILE A 49 -19.80 -0.88 -2.58
C ILE A 49 -20.03 0.51 -1.98
N GLY A 50 -18.97 1.08 -1.40
CA GLY A 50 -19.01 2.38 -0.73
C GLY A 50 -19.34 2.32 0.75
N LYS A 51 -19.73 1.16 1.29
CA LYS A 51 -19.91 0.99 2.74
C LYS A 51 -18.62 1.31 3.48
N GLU A 52 -18.75 2.07 4.56
CA GLU A 52 -17.71 2.30 5.54
C GLU A 52 -18.01 1.52 6.82
N PHE A 53 -16.99 0.93 7.44
CA PHE A 53 -17.11 0.13 8.66
C PHE A 53 -15.79 0.09 9.42
N TYR A 54 -15.83 -0.12 10.72
CA TYR A 54 -14.63 -0.24 11.54
C TYR A 54 -14.16 -1.68 11.68
N ALA A 55 -12.87 -1.87 11.92
CA ALA A 55 -12.22 -3.17 12.03
C ALA A 55 -12.78 -4.01 13.19
N GLY A 56 -13.48 -5.10 12.91
CA GLY A 56 -14.14 -5.90 13.96
C GLY A 56 -15.54 -5.41 14.31
N ASP A 57 -16.15 -4.58 13.46
CA ASP A 57 -17.60 -4.49 13.42
C ASP A 57 -18.17 -5.84 12.98
N GLU A 58 -19.16 -6.32 13.72
CA GLU A 58 -19.84 -7.57 13.41
C GLU A 58 -20.81 -7.37 12.23
N LEU A 59 -20.82 -8.34 11.32
CA LEU A 59 -21.81 -8.42 10.24
C LEU A 59 -22.82 -9.50 10.64
N ASN A 60 -24.06 -9.11 10.93
CA ASN A 60 -25.07 -10.03 11.44
C ASN A 60 -25.55 -11.05 10.39
N THR A 61 -25.43 -10.70 9.11
CA THR A 61 -25.88 -11.49 7.97
C THR A 61 -24.74 -12.18 7.22
N TYR A 62 -23.49 -11.99 7.67
CA TYR A 62 -22.31 -12.57 7.03
C TYR A 62 -21.31 -13.14 8.04
N THR A 63 -20.86 -14.36 7.77
CA THR A 63 -19.74 -14.99 8.48
C THR A 63 -18.42 -14.63 7.80
N PHE A 64 -17.45 -14.15 8.58
CA PHE A 64 -16.08 -13.90 8.12
C PHE A 64 -15.34 -15.22 7.80
N ILE A 65 -14.64 -15.27 6.67
CA ILE A 65 -13.79 -16.42 6.31
C ILE A 65 -12.31 -16.08 6.41
N THR A 66 -11.87 -15.05 5.68
CA THR A 66 -10.46 -14.67 5.63
C THR A 66 -10.29 -13.23 5.19
N SER A 67 -9.17 -12.63 5.58
CA SER A 67 -8.75 -11.32 5.12
C SER A 67 -7.23 -11.27 5.02
N LYS A 68 -6.73 -10.54 4.02
CA LYS A 68 -5.29 -10.33 3.86
C LYS A 68 -5.01 -9.01 3.17
N LYS A 69 -3.96 -8.33 3.64
CA LYS A 69 -3.43 -7.14 2.98
C LYS A 69 -2.97 -7.49 1.57
N ILE A 70 -3.34 -6.68 0.59
CA ILE A 70 -3.02 -6.91 -0.81
C ILE A 70 -1.56 -6.53 -1.09
N ASN A 71 -1.13 -5.34 -0.65
CA ASN A 71 0.23 -4.88 -0.89
C ASN A 71 0.67 -3.90 0.21
N ASP A 72 1.94 -3.95 0.60
CA ASP A 72 2.47 -3.14 1.69
C ASP A 72 2.59 -1.64 1.39
N LYS A 73 2.59 -1.31 0.10
CA LYS A 73 2.73 0.05 -0.40
C LYS A 73 1.43 0.83 -0.40
N ASP A 74 0.29 0.15 -0.25
CA ASP A 74 -1.03 0.74 -0.19
C ASP A 74 -1.82 0.31 1.06
N SER A 75 -3.06 0.80 1.10
CA SER A 75 -4.02 0.62 2.17
C SER A 75 -5.08 -0.42 1.81
N LEU A 76 -4.86 -1.26 0.80
CA LEU A 76 -5.86 -2.21 0.33
C LEU A 76 -5.71 -3.58 1.00
N THR A 77 -6.87 -4.13 1.32
CA THR A 77 -7.07 -5.45 1.88
C THR A 77 -8.16 -6.13 1.04
N TYR A 78 -8.11 -7.46 0.94
CA TYR A 78 -9.28 -8.21 0.51
C TYR A 78 -9.83 -9.02 1.67
N SER A 79 -11.14 -9.22 1.67
CA SER A 79 -11.83 -10.08 2.62
C SER A 79 -12.82 -10.99 1.90
N ILE A 80 -13.03 -12.19 2.45
CA ILE A 80 -14.03 -13.14 1.96
C ILE A 80 -15.03 -13.41 3.07
N TYR A 81 -16.31 -13.30 2.73
CA TYR A 81 -17.44 -13.52 3.62
C TYR A 81 -18.40 -14.57 3.05
N LYS A 82 -19.05 -15.34 3.91
CA LYS A 82 -20.20 -16.19 3.58
C LYS A 82 -21.47 -15.52 4.07
N LYS A 83 -22.48 -15.36 3.21
CA LYS A 83 -23.81 -14.92 3.66
C LYS A 83 -24.45 -16.04 4.49
N ASN A 84 -25.00 -15.69 5.64
CA ASN A 84 -25.57 -16.66 6.56
C ASN A 84 -26.73 -17.41 5.90
N ASP A 85 -26.89 -18.68 6.26
CA ASP A 85 -27.98 -19.57 5.84
C ASP A 85 -28.07 -19.90 4.33
N ILE A 86 -27.15 -19.40 3.50
CA ILE A 86 -27.10 -19.71 2.06
C ILE A 86 -25.68 -19.98 1.57
N GLU A 87 -25.55 -20.70 0.44
CA GLU A 87 -24.27 -20.95 -0.21
C GLU A 87 -23.83 -19.79 -1.11
N ARG A 88 -23.77 -18.59 -0.54
CA ARG A 88 -23.38 -17.35 -1.26
C ARG A 88 -22.23 -16.68 -0.54
N TYR A 89 -21.24 -16.27 -1.30
CA TYR A 89 -20.00 -15.68 -0.80
C TYR A 89 -19.77 -14.33 -1.42
N SER A 90 -19.02 -13.49 -0.72
CA SER A 90 -18.61 -12.17 -1.18
C SER A 90 -17.12 -12.00 -1.02
N PHE A 91 -16.46 -11.60 -2.09
CA PHE A 91 -15.08 -11.13 -2.11
C PHE A 91 -15.11 -9.61 -2.15
N SER A 92 -14.60 -8.96 -1.12
CA SER A 92 -14.52 -7.49 -1.05
C SER A 92 -13.09 -7.01 -1.26
N ILE A 93 -12.95 -5.91 -2.00
CA ILE A 93 -11.74 -5.08 -1.97
C ILE A 93 -12.03 -3.91 -1.03
N GLU A 94 -11.20 -3.76 -0.01
CA GLU A 94 -11.40 -2.81 1.08
C GLU A 94 -10.20 -1.88 1.19
N LYS A 95 -10.47 -0.59 1.42
CA LYS A 95 -9.45 0.43 1.62
C LYS A 95 -9.48 0.93 3.05
N LEU A 96 -8.35 0.88 3.75
CA LEU A 96 -8.17 1.59 5.01
C LEU A 96 -8.20 3.11 4.76
N VAL A 97 -9.19 3.78 5.34
CA VAL A 97 -9.45 5.22 5.24
C VAL A 97 -8.73 5.98 6.36
N SER A 98 -8.84 5.49 7.60
CA SER A 98 -8.17 6.06 8.77
C SER A 98 -7.79 4.95 9.76
N ASN A 99 -6.80 5.23 10.60
CA ASN A 99 -6.31 4.29 11.61
C ASN A 99 -5.80 5.06 12.85
N GLU A 100 -6.66 5.92 13.40
CA GLU A 100 -6.34 6.72 14.58
C GLU A 100 -6.52 5.87 15.85
N ASP A 101 -7.73 5.35 16.07
CA ASP A 101 -8.07 4.47 17.20
C ASP A 101 -8.43 3.04 16.75
N LYS A 102 -9.34 2.93 15.77
CA LYS A 102 -9.79 1.69 15.15
C LYS A 102 -9.74 1.87 13.64
N GLY A 103 -9.28 0.86 12.90
CA GLY A 103 -9.17 0.96 11.45
C GLY A 103 -10.54 1.16 10.80
N LEU A 104 -10.76 2.28 10.12
CA LEU A 104 -11.96 2.54 9.32
C LEU A 104 -11.71 2.08 7.89
N TYR A 105 -12.52 1.18 7.39
CA TYR A 105 -12.40 0.61 6.05
C TYR A 105 -13.57 1.02 5.17
N LYS A 106 -13.31 1.13 3.87
CA LYS A 106 -14.32 1.37 2.83
C LYS A 106 -14.29 0.27 1.78
N ILE A 107 -15.44 -0.33 1.48
CA ILE A 107 -15.57 -1.30 0.38
C ILE A 107 -15.47 -0.56 -0.95
N LEU A 108 -14.46 -0.89 -1.75
CA LEU A 108 -14.24 -0.32 -3.08
C LEU A 108 -14.90 -1.13 -4.18
N ASP A 109 -14.87 -2.47 -4.06
CA ASP A 109 -15.55 -3.36 -4.98
C ASP A 109 -16.01 -4.62 -4.24
N LEU A 110 -17.04 -5.26 -4.78
CA LEU A 110 -17.65 -6.47 -4.24
C LEU A 110 -17.90 -7.45 -5.37
N PHE A 111 -17.42 -8.68 -5.22
CA PHE A 111 -17.67 -9.78 -6.16
C PHE A 111 -18.37 -10.92 -5.45
N VAL A 112 -19.56 -11.24 -5.93
CA VAL A 112 -20.40 -12.29 -5.35
C VAL A 112 -20.18 -13.59 -6.12
N PHE A 113 -20.06 -14.70 -5.40
CA PHE A 113 -19.85 -16.02 -6.00
C PHE A 113 -20.43 -17.14 -5.13
N THR A 114 -20.42 -18.37 -5.62
CA THR A 114 -20.97 -19.57 -4.94
C THR A 114 -19.95 -20.70 -4.92
N HIS A 115 -20.19 -21.74 -4.12
CA HIS A 115 -19.36 -22.94 -4.05
C HIS A 115 -17.89 -22.67 -3.64
N TYR A 116 -17.68 -21.77 -2.67
CA TYR A 116 -16.34 -21.51 -2.14
C TYR A 116 -15.77 -22.75 -1.45
N LYS A 117 -14.51 -23.04 -1.79
CA LYS A 117 -13.71 -24.11 -1.20
C LYS A 117 -12.26 -23.65 -1.20
N THR A 118 -11.61 -23.61 -0.04
CA THR A 118 -10.25 -23.05 0.12
C THR A 118 -9.21 -23.78 -0.74
N GLU A 119 -9.38 -25.08 -0.99
CA GLU A 119 -8.49 -25.87 -1.84
C GLU A 119 -8.63 -25.54 -3.34
N ASN A 120 -9.77 -25.01 -3.75
CA ASN A 120 -10.05 -24.65 -5.14
C ASN A 120 -9.97 -23.14 -5.37
N HIS A 121 -10.02 -22.30 -4.34
CA HIS A 121 -10.03 -20.85 -4.49
C HIS A 121 -8.75 -20.25 -3.94
N ARG A 122 -8.09 -19.43 -4.74
CA ARG A 122 -6.87 -18.73 -4.33
C ARG A 122 -6.85 -17.31 -4.83
N VAL A 123 -6.17 -16.45 -4.08
CA VAL A 123 -5.88 -15.07 -4.47
C VAL A 123 -4.43 -14.98 -4.89
N LYS A 124 -4.18 -14.51 -6.10
CA LYS A 124 -2.82 -14.24 -6.60
C LYS A 124 -2.64 -12.74 -6.76
N ILE A 125 -1.54 -12.21 -6.24
CA ILE A 125 -1.14 -10.82 -6.40
C ILE A 125 0.06 -10.80 -7.34
N LEU A 126 -0.04 -10.07 -8.45
CA LEU A 126 1.04 -9.88 -9.41
C LEU A 126 1.48 -8.42 -9.36
N ASN A 127 2.74 -8.19 -9.00
CA ASN A 127 3.31 -6.84 -9.03
C ASN A 127 3.66 -6.45 -10.47
N THR A 128 3.35 -5.23 -10.85
CA THR A 128 3.78 -4.61 -12.11
C THR A 128 4.71 -3.44 -11.82
N THR A 129 5.35 -2.86 -12.83
CA THR A 129 6.29 -1.74 -12.65
C THR A 129 5.63 -0.54 -11.95
N ASN A 130 4.35 -0.27 -12.24
CA ASN A 130 3.62 0.91 -11.76
C ASN A 130 2.43 0.55 -10.86
N GLY A 131 2.32 -0.68 -10.38
CA GLY A 131 1.10 -1.13 -9.72
C GLY A 131 1.10 -2.60 -9.36
N TYR A 132 -0.09 -3.16 -9.27
CA TYR A 132 -0.30 -4.59 -9.05
C TYR A 132 -1.70 -5.00 -9.52
N SER A 133 -1.85 -6.29 -9.80
CA SER A 133 -3.16 -6.89 -10.07
C SER A 133 -3.50 -7.93 -9.01
N VAL A 134 -4.76 -7.95 -8.60
CA VAL A 134 -5.33 -9.00 -7.75
C VAL A 134 -6.16 -9.92 -8.63
N LEU A 135 -5.88 -11.22 -8.59
CA LEU A 135 -6.65 -12.23 -9.30
C LEU A 135 -7.33 -13.14 -8.28
N PHE A 136 -8.64 -13.28 -8.39
CA PHE A 136 -9.39 -14.31 -7.69
C PHE A 136 -9.61 -15.48 -8.64
N ILE A 137 -9.04 -16.64 -8.28
CA ILE A 137 -8.92 -17.80 -9.16
C ILE A 137 -9.66 -18.97 -8.53
N LYS A 138 -10.43 -19.71 -9.34
CA LYS A 138 -11.02 -20.99 -9.01
C LYS A 138 -10.38 -22.08 -9.87
N LYS A 139 -9.64 -22.99 -9.22
CA LYS A 139 -8.73 -23.95 -9.84
C LYS A 139 -7.70 -23.19 -10.68
N ASP A 140 -7.94 -23.06 -11.99
CA ASP A 140 -7.10 -22.31 -12.92
C ASP A 140 -7.87 -21.27 -13.74
N GLU A 141 -9.16 -21.09 -13.46
CA GLU A 141 -10.01 -20.08 -14.07
C GLU A 141 -9.96 -18.78 -13.25
N ILE A 142 -9.69 -17.66 -13.93
CA ILE A 142 -9.75 -16.33 -13.32
C ILE A 142 -11.23 -15.94 -13.22
N LEU A 143 -11.76 -15.92 -12.00
CA LEU A 143 -13.13 -15.48 -11.74
C LEU A 143 -13.26 -13.95 -11.85
N LYS A 144 -12.27 -13.22 -11.33
CA LYS A 144 -12.19 -11.77 -11.46
C LYS A 144 -10.76 -11.29 -11.31
N LYS A 145 -10.47 -10.18 -11.99
CA LYS A 145 -9.18 -9.47 -11.95
C LYS A 145 -9.43 -8.01 -11.61
N TRP A 146 -8.63 -7.48 -10.69
CA TRP A 146 -8.56 -6.06 -10.37
C TRP A 146 -7.16 -5.54 -10.71
N GLU A 147 -7.08 -4.31 -11.20
CA GLU A 147 -5.83 -3.62 -11.49
C GLU A 147 -5.77 -2.34 -10.66
N PHE A 148 -4.61 -2.10 -10.04
CA PHE A 148 -4.37 -0.97 -9.18
C PHE A 148 -3.04 -0.31 -9.54
N ASP A 149 -3.08 1.01 -9.68
CA ASP A 149 -1.89 1.83 -9.88
C ASP A 149 -1.29 2.26 -8.55
N LEU A 150 0.01 2.07 -8.40
CA LEU A 150 0.80 2.61 -7.31
C LEU A 150 1.44 3.92 -7.78
N ASP A 151 0.83 5.04 -7.38
CA ASP A 151 1.49 6.33 -7.50
C ASP A 151 2.60 6.43 -6.44
N ASN A 152 3.79 5.92 -6.79
CA ASN A 152 4.98 5.99 -5.93
C ASN A 152 5.32 7.44 -5.55
N ASN A 153 5.01 8.43 -6.39
CA ASN A 153 5.22 9.84 -6.04
C ASN A 153 4.27 10.26 -4.91
N LYS A 154 3.02 9.79 -4.91
CA LYS A 154 2.06 10.05 -3.84
C LYS A 154 2.45 9.36 -2.52
N ILE A 155 3.01 8.14 -2.58
CA ILE A 155 3.50 7.44 -1.38
C ILE A 155 4.71 8.16 -0.79
N ASN A 156 5.67 8.57 -1.64
CA ASN A 156 6.84 9.32 -1.18
C ASN A 156 6.47 10.68 -0.57
N LYS A 157 5.45 11.35 -1.12
CA LYS A 157 4.90 12.58 -0.54
C LYS A 157 4.44 12.44 0.91
N ILE A 158 3.97 11.26 1.34
CA ILE A 158 3.57 11.04 2.75
C ILE A 158 4.77 11.15 3.70
N TRP A 159 5.95 10.76 3.21
CA TRP A 159 7.20 10.77 3.96
C TRP A 159 7.98 12.07 3.83
N GLU A 160 7.54 13.01 2.99
CA GLU A 160 8.19 14.33 2.91
C GLU A 160 8.09 15.08 4.23
N GLY A 161 9.20 15.70 4.64
CA GLY A 161 9.28 16.47 5.89
C GLY A 161 10.66 16.38 6.54
N LYS A 162 10.79 17.07 7.68
CA LYS A 162 12.03 17.09 8.48
C LYS A 162 11.82 16.28 9.75
N TYR A 163 12.61 15.23 9.91
CA TYR A 163 12.61 14.35 11.06
C TYR A 163 13.80 14.67 11.95
N LYS A 164 13.59 14.79 13.25
CA LYS A 164 14.66 15.07 14.20
C LYS A 164 14.53 14.27 15.50
N CYS A 165 15.64 13.98 16.14
CA CYS A 165 15.67 13.55 17.54
C CYS A 165 17.00 13.90 18.20
N ASN A 166 16.96 14.15 19.50
CA ASN A 166 18.15 14.21 20.34
C ASN A 166 18.31 12.87 21.05
N PHE A 167 19.55 12.42 21.24
CA PHE A 167 19.85 11.21 21.98
C PHE A 167 21.17 11.34 22.74
N LEU A 168 21.30 10.57 23.81
CA LEU A 168 22.54 10.49 24.58
C LEU A 168 23.59 9.67 23.82
N ARG A 169 24.68 10.33 23.41
CA ARG A 169 25.77 9.79 22.59
C ARG A 169 26.92 9.24 23.43
N ILE A 170 27.22 9.85 24.58
CA ILE A 170 28.24 9.45 25.54
C ILE A 170 27.52 9.13 26.87
N ARG A 171 27.38 7.86 27.24
CA ARG A 171 26.51 7.48 28.37
C ARG A 171 27.07 7.93 29.72
N GLU A 172 28.38 7.84 29.83
CA GLU A 172 29.18 8.15 31.01
C GLU A 172 29.07 9.63 31.39
N GLU A 173 28.71 10.48 30.43
CA GLU A 173 28.64 11.93 30.56
C GLU A 173 27.20 12.46 30.47
N SER A 174 26.18 11.68 30.89
CA SER A 174 24.76 12.06 30.76
C SER A 174 24.35 13.43 31.34
N ALA A 175 25.15 13.97 32.28
CA ALA A 175 24.96 15.30 32.86
C ALA A 175 25.61 16.43 32.04
N ASP A 176 26.51 16.12 31.10
CA ASP A 176 27.13 17.09 30.20
C ASP A 176 26.26 17.25 28.94
N PRO A 177 25.81 18.47 28.61
CA PRO A 177 25.09 18.74 27.35
C PRO A 177 25.85 18.28 26.09
N ARG A 178 27.19 18.25 26.14
CA ARG A 178 28.07 17.83 25.03
C ARG A 178 28.00 16.33 24.76
N ALA A 179 27.51 15.55 25.73
CA ALA A 179 27.30 14.12 25.59
C ALA A 179 26.10 13.76 24.71
N TYR A 180 25.30 14.75 24.28
CA TYR A 180 24.14 14.55 23.43
C TYR A 180 24.46 14.83 21.97
N ALA A 181 23.78 14.10 21.08
CA ALA A 181 23.82 14.33 19.65
C ALA A 181 22.40 14.43 19.09
N MET A 182 22.29 15.12 17.96
CA MET A 182 21.04 15.28 17.21
C MET A 182 21.14 14.54 15.88
N ILE A 183 20.09 13.78 15.56
CA ILE A 183 19.87 13.24 14.22
C ILE A 183 18.87 14.14 13.51
N VAL A 184 19.16 14.50 12.27
CA VAL A 184 18.24 15.18 11.36
C VAL A 184 18.16 14.40 10.05
N ILE A 185 16.95 14.02 9.65
CA ILE A 185 16.67 13.43 8.34
C ILE A 185 15.66 14.31 7.62
N THR A 186 16.01 14.80 6.43
CA THR A 186 15.08 15.57 5.59
C THR A 186 14.76 14.75 4.34
N ILE A 187 13.48 14.50 4.07
CA ILE A 187 13.02 13.70 2.93
C ILE A 187 12.25 14.62 1.96
N LYS A 188 12.62 14.59 0.67
CA LYS A 188 11.98 15.36 -0.40
C LYS A 188 11.95 14.55 -1.70
N GLY A 189 10.76 14.13 -2.12
CA GLY A 189 10.58 13.19 -3.22
C GLY A 189 11.37 11.88 -3.00
N ASN A 190 12.21 11.53 -3.97
CA ASN A 190 13.03 10.31 -3.92
C ASN A 190 14.41 10.54 -3.26
N ASN A 191 14.70 11.76 -2.80
CA ASN A 191 15.97 12.13 -2.19
C ASN A 191 15.78 12.40 -0.69
N ALA A 192 16.82 12.15 0.08
CA ALA A 192 16.85 12.53 1.48
C ALA A 192 18.28 12.93 1.90
N THR A 193 18.38 13.68 2.99
CA THR A 193 19.65 14.02 3.64
C THR A 193 19.63 13.54 5.07
N PHE A 194 20.71 12.92 5.52
CA PHE A 194 20.95 12.59 6.93
C PHE A 194 22.07 13.47 7.47
N GLN A 195 21.86 13.99 8.68
CA GLN A 195 22.83 14.75 9.44
C GLN A 195 22.88 14.19 10.86
N LEU A 196 24.09 13.95 11.36
CA LEU A 196 24.38 13.70 12.77
C LEU A 196 25.20 14.89 13.26
N GLU A 197 24.71 15.55 14.30
CA GLU A 197 25.34 16.71 14.94
C GLU A 197 25.62 16.36 16.41
N GLY A 198 26.88 16.13 16.75
CA GLY A 198 27.38 16.01 18.12
C GLY A 198 28.42 17.10 18.41
N TYR A 199 28.95 17.12 19.64
CA TYR A 199 29.86 18.18 20.11
C TYR A 199 31.07 18.43 19.19
N ASN A 200 31.73 17.36 18.72
CA ASN A 200 32.87 17.41 17.79
C ASN A 200 32.69 16.48 16.58
N GLU A 201 31.45 16.03 16.31
CA GLU A 201 31.14 15.07 15.26
C GLU A 201 30.02 15.64 14.40
N VAL A 202 30.32 15.99 13.15
CA VAL A 202 29.31 16.35 12.16
C VAL A 202 29.42 15.40 10.98
N LEU A 203 28.38 14.60 10.75
CA LEU A 203 28.32 13.66 9.65
C LEU A 203 27.13 13.97 8.76
N ASN A 204 27.39 14.22 7.47
CA ASN A 204 26.37 14.48 6.48
C ASN A 204 26.36 13.38 5.41
N LYS A 205 25.19 12.84 5.09
CA LYS A 205 25.00 11.83 4.06
C LYS A 205 23.84 12.17 3.15
N GLN A 206 24.05 11.94 1.85
CA GLN A 206 22.98 11.96 0.85
C GLN A 206 22.37 10.56 0.78
N LEU A 207 21.05 10.49 0.88
CA LEU A 207 20.27 9.27 0.88
C LEU A 207 19.31 9.23 -0.30
N LEU A 208 18.97 8.02 -0.74
CA LEU A 208 17.96 7.76 -1.75
C LEU A 208 16.89 6.83 -1.19
N VAL A 209 15.65 7.02 -1.61
CA VAL A 209 14.54 6.13 -1.25
C VAL A 209 14.73 4.79 -1.96
N LEU A 210 14.94 3.72 -1.19
CA LEU A 210 15.00 2.35 -1.70
C LEU A 210 13.59 1.77 -1.88
N ASN A 211 12.75 1.96 -0.86
CA ASN A 211 11.39 1.43 -0.83
C ASN A 211 10.54 2.25 0.16
N SER A 212 9.27 2.43 -0.14
CA SER A 212 8.32 3.19 0.67
C SER A 212 6.95 2.52 0.63
N GLY A 213 6.31 2.44 1.79
CA GLY A 213 4.90 2.14 1.94
C GLY A 213 4.27 3.06 2.98
N LEU A 214 3.01 2.83 3.35
CA LEU A 214 2.29 3.75 4.23
C LEU A 214 2.89 3.86 5.65
N ASN A 215 3.44 2.77 6.16
CA ASN A 215 3.94 2.68 7.54
C ASN A 215 5.45 2.46 7.64
N LYS A 216 6.15 2.37 6.51
CA LYS A 216 7.59 2.14 6.48
C LYS A 216 8.23 2.82 5.27
N ILE A 217 9.35 3.50 5.48
CA ILE A 217 10.25 3.92 4.42
C ILE A 217 11.66 3.39 4.69
N ILE A 218 12.32 2.96 3.63
CA ILE A 218 13.69 2.47 3.64
C ILE A 218 14.50 3.37 2.71
N LEU A 219 15.55 3.96 3.26
CA LEU A 219 16.52 4.79 2.57
C LEU A 219 17.87 4.06 2.57
N HIS A 220 18.73 4.42 1.62
CA HIS A 220 20.12 3.98 1.61
C HIS A 220 21.06 5.12 1.25
N GLU A 221 22.33 5.04 1.62
CA GLU A 221 23.31 6.05 1.20
C GLU A 221 23.50 6.02 -0.32
N LYS A 222 23.57 7.20 -0.93
CA LYS A 222 23.75 7.34 -2.39
C LYS A 222 25.00 6.63 -2.90
N ASN A 223 26.08 6.68 -2.12
CA ASN A 223 27.39 6.13 -2.49
C ASN A 223 27.68 4.76 -1.85
N GLN A 224 26.81 4.26 -0.96
CA GLN A 224 27.03 3.00 -0.24
C GLN A 224 25.68 2.30 0.01
N LYS A 225 25.33 1.35 -0.85
CA LYS A 225 24.00 0.71 -0.84
C LYS A 225 23.73 -0.19 0.37
N ASP A 226 24.79 -0.64 1.06
CA ASP A 226 24.67 -1.58 2.18
C ASP A 226 24.23 -0.90 3.48
N SER A 227 24.35 0.43 3.56
CA SER A 227 23.94 1.21 4.72
C SER A 227 22.49 1.65 4.57
N LYS A 228 21.59 1.07 5.38
CA LYS A 228 20.15 1.37 5.32
C LYS A 228 19.70 2.21 6.50
N PHE A 229 18.67 3.00 6.24
CA PHE A 229 17.91 3.74 7.24
C PHE A 229 16.46 3.34 7.07
N THR A 230 15.86 2.81 8.13
CA THR A 230 14.45 2.43 8.12
C THR A 230 13.70 3.31 9.09
N ILE A 231 12.68 4.01 8.59
CA ILE A 231 11.75 4.76 9.43
C ILE A 231 10.40 4.03 9.39
N THR A 232 9.89 3.66 10.56
CA THR A 232 8.54 3.08 10.70
C THR A 232 7.60 4.09 11.36
N LYS A 233 6.33 4.07 10.95
CA LYS A 233 5.25 4.88 11.52
C LYS A 233 4.24 3.97 12.19
N SER A 234 3.96 4.21 13.47
CA SER A 234 2.87 3.57 14.22
C SER A 234 2.29 4.57 15.22
N ASN A 235 0.97 4.74 15.24
CA ASN A 235 0.25 5.67 16.13
C ASN A 235 0.88 7.07 16.18
N ASN A 236 1.17 7.64 15.00
CA ASN A 236 1.89 8.92 14.82
C ASN A 236 3.28 9.03 15.47
N LYS A 237 3.85 7.93 15.94
CA LYS A 237 5.25 7.84 16.39
C LYS A 237 6.10 7.36 15.22
N PHE A 238 7.24 8.02 15.02
CA PHE A 238 8.22 7.65 14.02
C PHE A 238 9.44 7.05 14.70
N ILE A 239 9.84 5.84 14.30
CA ILE A 239 11.00 5.15 14.86
C ILE A 239 12.02 4.91 13.75
N LEU A 240 13.26 5.33 13.98
CA LEU A 240 14.38 5.12 13.09
C LEU A 240 15.26 3.97 13.58
N THR A 241 15.66 3.12 12.65
CA THR A 241 16.83 2.23 12.77
C THR A 241 17.78 2.49 11.62
N SER A 242 19.09 2.34 11.87
CA SER A 242 20.10 2.56 10.82
C SER A 242 21.35 1.74 11.07
N ASP A 243 21.83 1.09 10.00
CA ASP A 243 23.09 0.34 10.01
C ASP A 243 24.28 1.28 10.24
N LEU A 244 24.24 2.48 9.66
CA LEU A 244 25.27 3.52 9.88
C LEU A 244 25.33 3.94 11.34
N LEU A 245 24.18 4.24 11.95
CA LEU A 245 24.13 4.65 13.35
C LEU A 245 24.63 3.53 14.25
N ASN A 246 24.23 2.28 13.99
CA ASN A 246 24.70 1.14 14.77
C ASN A 246 26.23 1.00 14.71
N LYS A 247 26.82 1.25 13.53
CA LYS A 247 28.28 1.24 13.34
C LYS A 247 28.97 2.39 14.08
N ILE A 248 28.41 3.59 14.04
CA ILE A 248 28.97 4.79 14.70
C ILE A 248 28.88 4.68 16.22
N THR A 249 27.75 4.19 16.74
CA THR A 249 27.51 4.10 18.18
C THR A 249 28.02 2.79 18.78
N GLY A 250 28.42 1.81 17.95
CA GLY A 250 28.85 0.48 18.39
C GLY A 250 27.72 -0.38 18.97
N GLU A 251 26.46 0.03 18.80
CA GLU A 251 25.30 -0.58 19.46
C GLU A 251 24.07 -0.53 18.55
N VAL A 252 23.27 -1.60 18.56
CA VAL A 252 21.99 -1.63 17.84
C VAL A 252 20.95 -0.83 18.61
N LYS A 253 20.55 0.33 18.07
CA LYS A 253 19.59 1.24 18.72
C LYS A 253 18.42 1.60 17.82
N THR A 254 17.35 2.02 18.46
CA THR A 254 16.20 2.67 17.81
C THR A 254 16.10 4.12 18.29
N TYR A 255 15.66 5.01 17.41
CA TYR A 255 15.61 6.45 17.68
C TYR A 255 14.19 6.96 17.43
N LYS A 256 13.58 7.61 18.42
CA LYS A 256 12.23 8.17 18.29
C LYS A 256 12.31 9.55 17.64
N LEU A 257 11.83 9.64 16.41
CA LEU A 257 11.83 10.86 15.61
C LEU A 257 10.57 11.71 15.87
N GLN A 258 10.75 13.02 15.86
CA GLN A 258 9.69 14.02 15.71
C GLN A 258 9.70 14.51 14.26
N LYS A 259 8.53 14.46 13.60
CA LYS A 259 8.35 15.02 12.25
C LYS A 259 7.84 16.45 12.37
N ASN A 260 8.55 17.41 11.77
CA ASN A 260 8.11 18.79 11.56
C ASN A 260 7.77 19.02 10.09
#